data_AF-A0A9C9BTP3-F1
#
_entry.id   AF-A0A9C9BTP3-F1
#
_cell.length_a   1.000
_cell.length_b   1.000
_cell.length_c   1.000
_cell.angle_alpha   90.00
_cell.angle_beta   90.00
_cell.angle_gamma   90.00
#
_symmetry.space_group_name_H-M   'P 1'
#
loop_
_entity.id
_entity.type
_entity.pdbx_description
1 polymer ?
#
loop_
_entity_poly.entity_id
_entity_poly.type
_entity_poly.pdbx_seq_one_letter_code
_entity_poly.pdbx_strand_id
1 'polypeptide(L)'
;MENFINIDAVTMGYYLLDFIIVVALLAGMKLMMGLIANVPGGQPQQTNPALGIAKAGAIVAIAIMLMGVLSGDISTTPMSELILILMYGVSGIFLMWLTRIVFDRVSLPHISIQNEIMKGNIAAGLVDAGNMIATAIIIRAVMVWVDGSALSDIFMVLGGFLLSQALLLLATLYRSKLFKSRHPEGSIHQEIENNNVALALRFSGHRIGVALSVTAASGMVAYI
;
A
#
# COMPACT_ATOMS: atom_id res chain seq x y z
N MET A 1 -18.74 -17.03 -34.40
CA MET A 1 -19.46 -17.64 -33.27
C MET A 1 -18.59 -17.49 -32.06
N GLU A 2 -19.10 -16.82 -31.04
CA GLU A 2 -18.38 -16.42 -29.83
C GLU A 2 -17.82 -17.63 -29.10
N ASN A 3 -16.51 -17.65 -28.86
CA ASN A 3 -15.87 -18.54 -27.89
C ASN A 3 -16.27 -18.05 -26.50
N PHE A 4 -17.44 -18.47 -26.01
CA PHE A 4 -17.74 -18.37 -24.59
C PHE A 4 -16.68 -19.21 -23.85
N ILE A 5 -15.85 -18.53 -23.06
CA ILE A 5 -14.97 -19.18 -22.09
C ILE A 5 -15.88 -19.99 -21.19
N ASN A 6 -15.94 -21.31 -21.42
CA ASN A 6 -16.71 -22.21 -20.57
C ASN A 6 -15.89 -22.39 -19.29
N ILE A 7 -16.04 -21.44 -18.36
CA ILE A 7 -15.42 -21.52 -17.04
C ILE A 7 -16.04 -22.73 -16.35
N ASP A 8 -15.25 -23.77 -16.15
CA ASP A 8 -15.69 -24.98 -15.45
C ASP A 8 -16.19 -24.60 -14.04
N ALA A 9 -17.21 -25.29 -13.55
CA ALA A 9 -17.84 -25.01 -12.25
C ALA A 9 -16.81 -25.06 -11.11
N VAL A 10 -15.76 -25.87 -11.27
CA VAL A 10 -14.62 -25.97 -10.36
C VAL A 10 -13.82 -24.68 -10.32
N THR A 11 -13.43 -24.11 -11.46
CA THR A 11 -12.68 -22.85 -11.56
C THR A 11 -13.50 -21.68 -10.99
N MET A 12 -14.80 -21.64 -11.24
CA MET A 12 -15.69 -20.64 -10.64
C MET A 12 -15.73 -20.74 -9.10
N GLY A 13 -15.64 -21.96 -8.56
CA GLY A 13 -15.55 -22.21 -7.13
C GLY A 13 -14.30 -21.61 -6.48
N TYR A 14 -13.14 -21.70 -7.15
CA TYR A 14 -11.89 -21.09 -6.67
C TYR A 14 -11.98 -19.56 -6.66
N TYR A 15 -12.44 -18.92 -7.74
CA TYR A 15 -12.59 -17.45 -7.76
C TYR A 15 -13.56 -16.93 -6.69
N LEU A 16 -14.61 -17.69 -6.38
CA LEU A 16 -15.56 -17.32 -5.33
C LEU A 16 -14.94 -17.49 -3.94
N LEU A 17 -14.15 -18.55 -3.73
CA LEU A 17 -13.37 -18.75 -2.50
C LEU A 17 -12.39 -17.59 -2.27
N ASP A 18 -11.63 -17.22 -3.29
CA ASP A 18 -10.66 -16.11 -3.27
C ASP A 18 -11.33 -14.78 -2.91
N PHE A 19 -12.46 -14.49 -3.55
CA PHE A 19 -13.26 -13.31 -3.27
C PHE A 19 -13.71 -13.27 -1.80
N ILE A 20 -14.21 -14.38 -1.26
CA ILE A 20 -14.62 -14.47 0.15
C ILE A 20 -13.42 -14.25 1.08
N ILE A 21 -12.28 -14.87 0.81
CA ILE A 21 -11.08 -14.74 1.64
C ILE A 21 -10.58 -13.29 1.63
N VAL A 22 -10.53 -12.63 0.48
CA VAL A 22 -10.11 -11.23 0.40
C VAL A 22 -11.08 -10.30 1.13
N VAL A 23 -12.39 -10.50 0.99
CA VAL A 23 -13.39 -9.74 1.76
C VAL A 23 -13.22 -9.98 3.26
N ALA A 24 -12.96 -11.22 3.67
CA ALA A 24 -12.71 -11.57 5.07
C ALA A 24 -11.42 -10.93 5.61
N LEU A 25 -10.33 -10.92 4.84
CA LEU A 25 -9.06 -10.27 5.20
C LEU A 25 -9.24 -8.74 5.34
N LEU A 26 -9.92 -8.11 4.38
CA LEU A 26 -10.22 -6.68 4.43
C LEU A 26 -11.12 -6.32 5.61
N ALA A 27 -12.16 -7.13 5.87
CA ALA A 27 -13.05 -6.95 7.01
C ALA A 27 -12.31 -7.17 8.34
N GLY A 28 -11.52 -8.23 8.44
CA GLY A 28 -10.70 -8.53 9.61
C GLY A 28 -9.75 -7.38 9.95
N MET A 29 -9.08 -6.83 8.95
CA MET A 29 -8.23 -5.67 9.16
C MET A 29 -8.99 -4.42 9.58
N LYS A 30 -10.15 -4.16 8.99
CA LYS A 30 -11.01 -3.03 9.39
C LYS A 30 -11.39 -3.16 10.88
N LEU A 31 -11.70 -4.37 11.33
CA LEU A 31 -11.98 -4.67 12.75
C LEU A 31 -10.74 -4.46 13.62
N MET A 32 -9.58 -5.00 13.23
CA MET A 32 -8.32 -4.79 13.98
C MET A 32 -7.96 -3.31 14.10
N MET A 33 -8.07 -2.54 13.02
CA MET A 33 -7.84 -1.10 13.04
C MET A 33 -8.87 -0.35 13.89
N GLY A 34 -10.12 -0.83 13.97
CA GLY A 34 -11.16 -0.29 14.85
C GLY A 34 -10.88 -0.56 16.33
N LEU A 35 -10.36 -1.74 16.67
CA LEU A 35 -9.99 -2.11 18.03
C LEU A 35 -8.75 -1.35 18.53
N ILE A 36 -7.74 -1.19 17.67
CA ILE A 36 -6.51 -0.43 17.97
C ILE A 36 -6.79 1.08 18.07
N ALA A 37 -7.89 1.58 17.52
CA ALA A 37 -8.26 3.00 17.58
C ALA A 37 -8.66 3.50 18.97
N ASN A 38 -8.83 2.60 19.94
CA ASN A 38 -9.21 2.95 21.31
C ASN A 38 -7.96 3.31 22.15
N VAL A 39 -7.11 4.18 21.62
CA VAL A 39 -5.88 4.64 22.30
C VAL A 39 -6.23 5.79 23.26
N PRO A 40 -5.83 5.74 24.54
CA PRO A 40 -6.02 6.84 25.47
C PRO A 40 -5.22 8.09 25.03
N GLY A 41 -5.90 9.24 24.91
CA GLY A 41 -5.25 10.56 24.74
C GLY A 41 -5.29 11.20 23.34
N GLY A 42 -5.87 10.54 22.32
CA GLY A 42 -6.13 11.13 21.00
C GLY A 42 -7.60 11.53 20.82
N GLN A 43 -7.91 12.41 19.85
CA GLN A 43 -9.31 12.66 19.50
C GLN A 43 -9.97 11.36 19.02
N PRO A 44 -11.22 11.08 19.44
CA PRO A 44 -11.95 9.90 18.98
C PRO A 44 -11.95 9.81 17.46
N GLN A 45 -11.83 8.60 16.94
CA GLN A 45 -11.78 8.37 15.50
C GLN A 45 -13.00 8.89 14.73
N GLN A 46 -14.15 9.02 15.40
CA GLN A 46 -15.37 9.59 14.84
C GLN A 46 -15.25 11.10 14.57
N THR A 47 -14.32 11.80 15.21
CA THR A 47 -14.13 13.26 15.07
C THR A 47 -12.84 13.65 14.35
N ASN A 48 -11.95 12.70 14.08
CA ASN A 48 -10.65 12.97 13.45
C ASN A 48 -10.66 12.64 11.93
N PRO A 49 -10.81 13.65 11.04
CA PRO A 49 -10.85 13.43 9.60
C PRO A 49 -9.51 12.91 9.05
N ALA A 50 -8.37 13.31 9.62
CA ALA A 50 -7.05 12.85 9.20
C ALA A 50 -6.89 11.34 9.41
N LEU A 51 -7.36 10.83 10.55
CA LEU A 51 -7.35 9.40 10.87
C LEU A 51 -8.29 8.62 9.93
N GLY A 52 -9.44 9.19 9.59
CA GLY A 52 -10.34 8.63 8.58
C GLY A 52 -9.69 8.48 7.21
N ILE A 53 -9.00 9.53 6.74
CA ILE A 53 -8.28 9.52 5.45
C ILE A 53 -7.15 8.49 5.44
N ALA A 54 -6.30 8.47 6.48
CA ALA A 54 -5.21 7.51 6.59
C ALA A 54 -5.71 6.06 6.60
N LYS A 55 -6.83 5.79 7.29
CA LYS A 55 -7.47 4.48 7.30
C LYS A 55 -8.07 4.08 5.95
N ALA A 56 -8.75 5.00 5.27
CA ALA A 56 -9.27 4.74 3.94
C ALA A 56 -8.12 4.41 2.96
N GLY A 57 -7.03 5.19 3.02
CA GLY A 57 -5.83 4.92 2.24
C GLY A 57 -5.21 3.56 2.53
N ALA A 58 -5.14 3.16 3.80
CA ALA A 58 -4.66 1.83 4.19
C ALA A 58 -5.53 0.71 3.61
N ILE A 59 -6.86 0.81 3.74
CA ILE A 59 -7.80 -0.18 3.19
C ILE A 59 -7.63 -0.31 1.68
N VAL A 60 -7.54 0.83 0.97
CA VAL A 60 -7.30 0.85 -0.48
C VAL A 60 -5.95 0.20 -0.82
N ALA A 61 -4.89 0.53 -0.10
CA ALA A 61 -3.57 -0.05 -0.31
C ALA A 61 -3.57 -1.58 -0.14
N ILE A 62 -4.20 -2.09 0.91
CA ILE A 62 -4.29 -3.53 1.13
C ILE A 62 -5.15 -4.21 0.07
N ALA A 63 -6.27 -3.61 -0.34
CA ALA A 63 -7.06 -4.13 -1.45
C ALA A 63 -6.23 -4.22 -2.75
N ILE A 64 -5.45 -3.17 -3.07
CA ILE A 64 -4.57 -3.17 -4.24
C ILE A 64 -3.52 -4.28 -4.16
N MET A 65 -2.89 -4.44 -3.01
CA MET A 65 -1.87 -5.47 -2.82
C MET A 65 -2.47 -6.88 -2.91
N LEU A 66 -3.64 -7.13 -2.30
CA LEU A 66 -4.33 -8.43 -2.36
C LEU A 66 -4.75 -8.79 -3.79
N MET A 67 -5.05 -7.81 -4.66
CA MET A 67 -5.25 -8.10 -6.08
C MET A 67 -4.03 -8.76 -6.74
N GLY A 68 -2.81 -8.50 -6.24
CA GLY A 68 -1.59 -9.15 -6.74
C GLY A 68 -1.53 -10.62 -6.33
N VAL A 69 -1.89 -10.93 -5.08
CA VAL A 69 -1.96 -12.29 -4.55
C VAL A 69 -2.94 -13.16 -5.36
N LEU A 70 -4.09 -12.58 -5.72
CA LEU A 70 -5.12 -13.28 -6.49
C LEU A 70 -4.82 -13.41 -7.99
N SER A 71 -3.76 -12.79 -8.50
CA SER A 71 -3.41 -12.88 -9.93
C SER A 71 -2.53 -14.09 -10.27
N GLY A 72 -2.15 -14.89 -9.26
CA GLY A 72 -1.32 -16.09 -9.43
C GLY A 72 -2.12 -17.31 -9.91
N ASP A 73 -1.40 -18.40 -10.18
CA ASP A 73 -2.00 -19.67 -10.60
C ASP A 73 -2.85 -20.30 -9.49
N ILE A 74 -4.00 -20.86 -9.88
CA ILE A 74 -4.89 -21.59 -8.98
C ILE A 74 -4.15 -22.82 -8.44
N SER A 75 -4.06 -22.93 -7.12
CA SER A 75 -3.39 -24.06 -6.49
C SER A 75 -4.16 -25.38 -6.68
N THR A 76 -3.48 -26.49 -6.43
CA THR A 76 -4.03 -27.82 -6.66
C THR A 76 -5.18 -28.21 -5.72
N THR A 77 -5.33 -27.53 -4.58
CA THR A 77 -6.39 -27.83 -3.59
C THR A 77 -6.94 -26.56 -2.92
N PRO A 78 -8.22 -26.53 -2.50
CA PRO A 78 -8.79 -25.37 -1.81
C PRO A 78 -8.08 -25.03 -0.48
N MET A 79 -7.52 -26.03 0.19
CA MET A 79 -6.79 -25.83 1.45
C MET A 79 -5.42 -25.20 1.20
N SER A 80 -4.69 -25.62 0.16
CA SER A 80 -3.44 -24.98 -0.24
C SER A 80 -3.67 -23.54 -0.67
N GLU A 81 -4.76 -23.26 -1.37
CA GLU A 81 -5.17 -21.91 -1.79
C GLU A 81 -5.37 -21.00 -0.59
N LEU A 82 -6.16 -21.47 0.39
CA LEU A 82 -6.42 -20.73 1.63
C LEU A 82 -5.12 -20.41 2.38
N ILE A 83 -4.23 -21.39 2.53
CA ILE A 83 -2.95 -21.19 3.22
C ILE A 83 -2.08 -20.16 2.49
N LEU A 84 -2.03 -20.24 1.16
CA LEU A 84 -1.26 -19.34 0.31
C LEU A 84 -1.76 -17.89 0.43
N ILE A 85 -3.06 -17.67 0.25
CA ILE A 85 -3.67 -16.34 0.34
C ILE A 85 -3.51 -15.77 1.75
N LEU A 86 -3.67 -16.58 2.80
CA LEU A 86 -3.44 -16.14 4.18
C LEU A 86 -1.98 -15.78 4.43
N MET A 87 -1.02 -16.58 3.92
CA MET A 87 0.41 -16.31 4.07
C MET A 87 0.78 -14.96 3.42
N TYR A 88 0.41 -14.77 2.14
CA TYR A 88 0.69 -13.53 1.43
C TYR A 88 -0.10 -12.33 1.95
N GLY A 89 -1.35 -12.58 2.38
CA GLY A 89 -2.18 -11.59 3.04
C GLY A 89 -1.49 -11.07 4.29
N VAL A 90 -1.16 -11.95 5.23
CA VAL A 90 -0.48 -11.58 6.48
C VAL A 90 0.88 -10.93 6.23
N SER A 91 1.70 -11.48 5.33
CA SER A 91 2.99 -10.87 5.00
C SER A 91 2.81 -9.48 4.41
N GLY A 92 1.82 -9.29 3.55
CA GLY A 92 1.49 -8.01 2.97
C GLY A 92 1.06 -6.97 4.00
N ILE A 93 0.23 -7.37 4.96
CA ILE A 93 -0.16 -6.51 6.10
C ILE A 93 1.07 -6.08 6.91
N PHE A 94 1.96 -7.04 7.19
CA PHE A 94 3.22 -6.76 7.88
C PHE A 94 4.10 -5.77 7.09
N LEU A 95 4.21 -5.95 5.77
CA LEU A 95 4.94 -5.02 4.90
C LEU A 95 4.33 -3.62 4.92
N MET A 96 3.00 -3.49 4.90
CA MET A 96 2.32 -2.19 5.00
C MET A 96 2.58 -1.49 6.33
N TRP A 97 2.64 -2.23 7.43
CA TRP A 97 3.07 -1.70 8.72
C TRP A 97 4.52 -1.20 8.67
N LEU A 98 5.41 -1.98 8.05
CA LEU A 98 6.82 -1.59 7.86
C LEU A 98 6.95 -0.35 6.96
N THR A 99 6.14 -0.23 5.91
CA THR A 99 6.07 0.96 5.03
C THR A 99 5.86 2.23 5.82
N ARG A 100 4.99 2.22 6.83
CA ARG A 100 4.74 3.40 7.67
C ARG A 100 5.97 3.78 8.49
N ILE A 101 6.66 2.79 9.05
CA ILE A 101 7.90 3.02 9.83
C ILE A 101 8.99 3.59 8.94
N VAL A 102 9.22 2.98 7.77
CA VAL A 102 10.22 3.47 6.80
C VAL A 102 9.87 4.88 6.34
N PHE A 103 8.60 5.16 6.10
CA PHE A 103 8.17 6.46 5.66
C PHE A 103 8.38 7.55 6.72
N ASP A 104 8.01 7.29 7.97
CA ASP A 104 8.18 8.22 9.10
C ASP A 104 9.66 8.45 9.45
N ARG A 105 10.46 7.38 9.47
CA ARG A 105 11.86 7.45 9.95
C ARG A 105 12.88 7.77 8.87
N VAL A 106 12.63 7.40 7.62
CA VAL A 106 13.63 7.50 6.54
C VAL A 106 13.19 8.50 5.49
N SER A 107 11.93 8.50 5.07
CA SER A 107 11.48 9.40 4.00
C SER A 107 11.16 10.80 4.51
N LEU A 108 10.62 10.94 5.73
CA LEU A 108 10.27 12.23 6.35
C LEU A 108 10.78 12.33 7.80
N PRO A 109 12.11 12.22 8.05
CA PRO A 109 12.68 12.03 9.39
C PRO A 109 12.44 13.17 10.40
N HIS A 110 12.03 14.35 9.95
CA HIS A 110 11.86 15.52 10.82
C HIS A 110 10.45 15.66 11.38
N ILE A 111 9.48 14.87 10.89
CA ILE A 111 8.08 14.96 11.32
C ILE A 111 7.58 13.56 11.63
N SER A 112 6.78 13.43 12.69
CA SER A 112 6.09 12.17 12.95
C SER A 112 4.68 12.23 12.37
N ILE A 113 4.51 11.63 11.19
CA ILE A 113 3.24 11.56 10.45
C ILE A 113 2.14 10.95 11.32
N GLN A 114 2.45 9.88 12.07
CA GLN A 114 1.45 9.24 12.92
C GLN A 114 1.00 10.16 14.06
N ASN A 115 1.91 10.90 14.69
CA ASN A 115 1.55 11.87 15.72
C ASN A 115 0.71 13.02 15.14
N GLU A 116 1.06 13.51 13.95
CA GLU A 116 0.30 14.55 13.26
C GLU A 116 -1.11 14.07 12.89
N ILE A 117 -1.26 12.83 12.43
CA ILE A 117 -2.58 12.22 12.19
C ILE A 117 -3.40 12.19 13.49
N MET A 118 -2.81 11.80 14.62
CA MET A 118 -3.53 11.78 15.91
C MET A 118 -3.96 13.17 16.38
N LYS A 119 -3.23 14.22 16.00
CA LYS A 119 -3.62 15.63 16.23
C LYS A 119 -4.69 16.15 15.28
N GLY A 120 -5.11 15.37 14.28
CA GLY A 120 -6.12 15.78 13.30
C GLY A 120 -5.56 16.47 12.05
N ASN A 121 -4.26 16.36 11.80
CA ASN A 121 -3.60 16.95 10.63
C ASN A 121 -3.96 16.19 9.34
N ILE A 122 -4.87 16.77 8.56
CA ILE A 122 -5.38 16.20 7.30
C ILE A 122 -4.24 16.01 6.28
N ALA A 123 -3.28 16.94 6.23
CA ALA A 123 -2.14 16.85 5.33
C ALA A 123 -1.30 15.59 5.62
N ALA A 124 -1.03 15.31 6.90
CA ALA A 124 -0.33 14.10 7.32
C ALA A 124 -1.12 12.82 6.95
N GLY A 125 -2.44 12.82 7.17
CA GLY A 125 -3.31 11.69 6.81
C GLY A 125 -3.32 11.40 5.31
N LEU A 126 -3.33 12.45 4.49
CA LEU A 126 -3.30 12.34 3.03
C LEU A 126 -1.95 11.81 2.53
N VAL A 127 -0.85 12.29 3.12
CA VAL A 127 0.51 11.85 2.80
C VAL A 127 0.74 10.39 3.21
N ASP A 128 0.22 9.94 4.37
CA ASP A 128 0.23 8.52 4.76
C ASP A 128 -0.58 7.66 3.79
N ALA A 129 -1.79 8.08 3.44
CA ALA A 129 -2.63 7.37 2.48
C ALA A 129 -1.93 7.23 1.11
N GLY A 130 -1.38 8.32 0.58
CA GLY A 130 -0.62 8.31 -0.68
C GLY A 130 0.60 7.41 -0.65
N ASN A 131 1.34 7.39 0.47
CA ASN A 131 2.48 6.51 0.70
C ASN A 131 2.11 5.04 0.64
N MET A 132 1.03 4.66 1.35
CA MET A 132 0.56 3.28 1.40
C MET A 132 0.06 2.81 0.04
N ILE A 133 -0.76 3.63 -0.64
CA ILE A 133 -1.30 3.31 -1.97
C ILE A 133 -0.16 3.14 -2.98
N ALA A 134 0.80 4.08 -3.01
CA ALA A 134 1.94 3.99 -3.92
C ALA A 134 2.77 2.72 -3.69
N THR A 135 3.02 2.36 -2.42
CA THR A 135 3.76 1.14 -2.09
C THR A 135 3.00 -0.12 -2.51
N ALA A 136 1.70 -0.17 -2.24
CA ALA A 136 0.84 -1.29 -2.65
C ALA A 136 0.79 -1.50 -4.16
N ILE A 137 0.74 -0.42 -4.95
CA ILE A 137 0.77 -0.50 -6.41
C ILE A 137 2.06 -1.20 -6.90
N ILE A 138 3.21 -0.83 -6.34
CA ILE A 138 4.51 -1.44 -6.73
C ILE A 138 4.58 -2.90 -6.26
N ILE A 139 4.19 -3.20 -5.02
CA ILE A 139 4.20 -4.58 -4.50
C ILE A 139 3.27 -5.48 -5.33
N ARG A 140 2.06 -5.00 -5.64
CA ARG A 140 1.12 -5.71 -6.52
C ARG A 140 1.79 -6.03 -7.85
N ALA A 141 2.47 -5.05 -8.44
CA ALA A 141 3.15 -5.24 -9.71
C ALA A 141 4.22 -6.33 -9.60
N VAL A 142 4.96 -6.42 -8.49
CA VAL A 142 5.96 -7.48 -8.26
C VAL A 142 5.31 -8.85 -8.08
N MET A 143 4.22 -8.93 -7.30
CA MET A 143 3.53 -10.20 -7.01
C MET A 143 3.01 -10.92 -8.26
N VAL A 144 2.68 -10.18 -9.33
CA VAL A 144 2.21 -10.75 -10.60
C VAL A 144 3.31 -11.54 -11.34
N TRP A 145 4.59 -11.35 -11.02
CA TRP A 145 5.74 -12.00 -11.70
C TRP A 145 6.28 -13.22 -10.96
N VAL A 146 5.55 -13.71 -9.96
CA VAL A 146 6.05 -14.72 -9.03
C VAL A 146 5.39 -16.06 -9.35
N ASP A 147 6.20 -17.01 -9.81
CA ASP A 147 5.72 -18.22 -10.50
C ASP A 147 5.78 -19.51 -9.65
N GLY A 148 5.81 -19.41 -8.30
CA GLY A 148 5.26 -20.48 -7.46
C GLY A 148 6.24 -21.41 -6.72
N SER A 149 7.31 -20.88 -6.11
CA SER A 149 8.00 -21.61 -5.03
C SER A 149 7.96 -20.82 -3.72
N ALA A 150 7.30 -21.35 -2.71
CA ALA A 150 6.89 -20.59 -1.52
C ALA A 150 8.01 -19.80 -0.81
N LEU A 151 9.27 -20.26 -0.88
CA LEU A 151 10.42 -19.53 -0.34
C LEU A 151 10.98 -18.46 -1.29
N SER A 152 11.13 -18.76 -2.60
CA SER A 152 11.62 -17.75 -3.57
C SER A 152 10.69 -16.54 -3.63
N ASP A 153 9.40 -16.80 -3.51
CA ASP A 153 8.35 -15.83 -3.68
C ASP A 153 8.37 -14.78 -2.57
N ILE A 154 8.61 -15.21 -1.32
CA ILE A 154 8.79 -14.30 -0.18
C ILE A 154 10.01 -13.41 -0.40
N PHE A 155 11.14 -13.96 -0.85
CA PHE A 155 12.33 -13.15 -1.13
C PHE A 155 12.13 -12.17 -2.27
N MET A 156 11.39 -12.54 -3.32
CA MET A 156 11.03 -11.63 -4.42
C MET A 156 10.12 -10.51 -3.94
N VAL A 157 9.09 -10.82 -3.15
CA VAL A 157 8.19 -9.79 -2.59
C VAL A 157 8.97 -8.85 -1.67
N LEU A 158 9.87 -9.38 -0.83
CA LEU A 158 10.75 -8.57 0.01
C LEU A 158 11.70 -7.70 -0.82
N GLY A 159 12.31 -8.24 -1.87
CA GLY A 159 13.17 -7.50 -2.78
C GLY A 159 12.41 -6.37 -3.51
N GLY A 160 11.22 -6.68 -4.02
CA GLY A 160 10.31 -5.72 -4.62
C GLY A 160 9.86 -4.64 -3.65
N PHE A 161 9.61 -5.01 -2.39
CA PHE A 161 9.33 -4.05 -1.33
C PHE A 161 10.52 -3.12 -1.10
N LEU A 162 11.73 -3.64 -0.91
CA LEU A 162 12.93 -2.81 -0.70
C LEU A 162 13.18 -1.87 -1.88
N LEU A 163 13.02 -2.36 -3.11
CA LEU A 163 13.11 -1.54 -4.32
C LEU A 163 12.05 -0.44 -4.33
N SER A 164 10.81 -0.76 -3.96
CA SER A 164 9.72 0.22 -3.87
C SER A 164 10.05 1.34 -2.87
N GLN A 165 10.58 0.98 -1.70
CA GLN A 165 10.96 1.94 -0.67
C GLN A 165 12.12 2.81 -1.15
N ALA A 166 13.12 2.25 -1.81
CA ALA A 166 14.24 2.98 -2.39
C ALA A 166 13.77 3.99 -3.45
N LEU A 167 12.93 3.56 -4.41
CA LEU A 167 12.41 4.43 -5.47
C LEU A 167 11.56 5.58 -4.92
N LEU A 168 10.66 5.28 -3.98
CA LEU A 168 9.81 6.30 -3.37
C LEU A 168 10.59 7.24 -2.45
N LEU A 169 11.65 6.75 -1.79
CA LEU A 169 12.58 7.57 -1.04
C LEU A 169 13.32 8.53 -1.98
N LEU A 170 13.88 8.04 -3.09
CA LEU A 170 14.54 8.89 -4.09
C LEU A 170 13.60 9.97 -4.65
N ALA A 171 12.36 9.61 -4.97
CA ALA A 171 11.35 10.57 -5.39
C ALA A 171 11.08 11.65 -4.31
N THR A 172 11.02 11.23 -3.04
CA THR A 172 10.82 12.12 -1.88
C THR A 172 12.01 13.05 -1.67
N LEU A 173 13.24 12.55 -1.79
CA LEU A 173 14.47 13.32 -1.66
C LEU A 173 14.62 14.33 -2.80
N TYR A 174 14.41 13.90 -4.04
CA TYR A 174 14.41 14.78 -5.22
C TYR A 174 13.42 15.94 -5.02
N ARG A 175 12.21 15.62 -4.57
CA ARG A 175 11.16 16.62 -4.37
C ARG A 175 11.45 17.56 -3.21
N SER A 176 11.98 17.05 -2.10
CA SER A 176 12.39 17.85 -0.95
C SER A 176 13.48 18.83 -1.32
N LYS A 177 14.50 18.38 -2.08
CA LYS A 177 15.58 19.23 -2.60
C LYS A 177 15.04 20.29 -3.55
N LEU A 178 14.18 19.90 -4.47
CA LEU A 178 13.58 20.80 -5.45
C LEU A 178 12.67 21.85 -4.81
N PHE A 179 11.92 21.47 -3.77
CA PHE A 179 11.07 22.39 -3.02
C PHE A 179 11.90 23.43 -2.28
N LYS A 180 12.93 23.00 -1.53
CA LYS A 180 13.85 23.89 -0.81
C LYS A 180 14.58 24.85 -1.74
N SER A 181 14.94 24.40 -2.96
CA SER A 181 15.55 25.27 -3.97
C SER A 181 14.62 26.38 -4.48
N ARG A 182 13.29 26.20 -4.39
CA ARG A 182 12.30 27.19 -4.84
C ARG A 182 11.68 28.00 -3.71
N HIS A 183 11.75 27.50 -2.48
CA HIS A 183 11.23 28.13 -1.28
C HIS A 183 12.31 28.05 -0.19
N PRO A 184 13.26 28.99 -0.15
CA PRO A 184 14.38 28.95 0.79
C PRO A 184 13.93 28.97 2.27
N GLU A 185 12.82 29.66 2.54
CA GLU A 185 12.24 29.86 3.87
C GLU A 185 11.39 28.68 4.37
N GLY A 186 11.14 27.66 3.55
CA GLY A 186 10.19 26.60 3.86
C GLY A 186 10.67 25.18 3.52
N SER A 187 10.10 24.20 4.19
CA SER A 187 10.35 22.78 3.93
C SER A 187 9.04 22.02 3.77
N ILE A 188 9.07 20.92 2.99
CA ILE A 188 7.91 20.03 2.86
C ILE A 188 7.44 19.52 4.23
N HIS A 189 8.38 19.32 5.15
CA HIS A 189 8.13 18.88 6.52
C HIS A 189 7.25 19.89 7.27
N GLN A 190 7.69 21.16 7.34
CA GLN A 190 6.93 22.23 7.99
C GLN A 190 5.57 22.47 7.36
N GLU A 191 5.47 22.40 6.03
CA GLU A 191 4.20 22.58 5.34
C GLU A 191 3.20 21.44 5.67
N ILE A 192 3.69 20.21 5.83
CA ILE A 192 2.86 19.10 6.31
C ILE A 192 2.45 19.35 7.76
N GLU A 193 3.36 19.76 8.66
CA GLU A 193 3.04 20.11 10.05
C GLU A 193 2.02 21.25 10.15
N ASN A 194 2.10 22.24 9.26
CA ASN A 194 1.16 23.36 9.15
C ASN A 194 -0.18 22.96 8.49
N ASN A 195 -0.42 21.65 8.28
CA ASN A 195 -1.63 21.10 7.70
C ASN A 195 -1.93 21.63 6.28
N ASN A 196 -0.91 21.86 5.46
CA ASN A 196 -1.07 22.27 4.06
C ASN A 196 -1.59 21.11 3.20
N VAL A 197 -2.91 20.99 3.10
CA VAL A 197 -3.61 19.92 2.37
C VAL A 197 -3.27 19.94 0.88
N ALA A 198 -3.11 21.11 0.27
CA ALA A 198 -2.80 21.23 -1.16
C ALA A 198 -1.41 20.65 -1.48
N LEU A 199 -0.40 20.96 -0.65
CA LEU A 199 0.93 20.38 -0.79
C LEU A 199 0.90 18.87 -0.58
N ALA A 200 0.21 18.40 0.47
CA ALA A 200 0.05 16.98 0.78
C ALA A 200 -0.61 16.21 -0.37
N LEU A 201 -1.66 16.76 -0.98
CA LEU A 201 -2.33 16.15 -2.14
C LEU A 201 -1.39 16.03 -3.33
N ARG A 202 -0.65 17.10 -3.63
CA ARG A 202 0.33 17.14 -4.73
C ARG A 202 1.49 16.17 -4.50
N PHE A 203 1.92 16.01 -3.25
CA PHE A 203 2.96 15.06 -2.85
C PHE A 203 2.48 13.61 -3.01
N SER A 204 1.28 13.31 -2.51
CA SER A 204 0.64 12.00 -2.61
C SER A 204 0.42 11.57 -4.05
N GLY A 205 -0.17 12.45 -4.87
CA GLY A 205 -0.38 12.19 -6.29
C GLY A 205 0.92 11.95 -7.06
N HIS A 206 2.01 12.63 -6.71
CA HIS A 206 3.32 12.37 -7.31
C HIS A 206 3.85 10.98 -6.98
N ARG A 207 3.71 10.52 -5.72
CA ARG A 207 4.16 9.18 -5.33
C ARG A 207 3.35 8.08 -5.99
N ILE A 208 2.03 8.26 -6.08
CA ILE A 208 1.15 7.35 -6.83
C ILE A 208 1.54 7.33 -8.31
N GLY A 209 1.82 8.49 -8.90
CA GLY A 209 2.29 8.59 -10.29
C GLY A 209 3.63 7.88 -10.53
N VAL A 210 4.59 8.02 -9.61
CA VAL A 210 5.86 7.27 -9.64
C VAL A 210 5.59 5.77 -9.57
N ALA A 211 4.75 5.33 -8.64
CA ALA A 211 4.39 3.92 -8.50
C ALA A 211 3.77 3.35 -9.78
N LEU A 212 2.78 4.04 -10.37
CA LEU A 212 2.18 3.64 -11.64
C LEU A 212 3.18 3.61 -12.79
N SER A 213 4.12 4.57 -12.85
CA SER A 213 5.19 4.59 -13.86
C SER A 213 6.13 3.39 -13.72
N VAL A 214 6.47 3.01 -12.49
CA VAL A 214 7.29 1.82 -12.20
C VAL A 214 6.54 0.56 -12.61
N THR A 215 5.25 0.45 -12.29
CA THR A 215 4.40 -0.67 -12.73
C THR A 215 4.34 -0.76 -14.25
N ALA A 216 4.15 0.35 -14.96
CA ALA A 216 4.17 0.36 -16.43
C ALA A 216 5.53 -0.09 -16.99
N ALA A 217 6.64 0.36 -16.37
CA ALA A 217 7.97 -0.05 -16.78
C ALA A 217 8.26 -1.54 -16.55
N SER A 218 7.72 -2.13 -15.47
CA SER A 218 7.87 -3.56 -15.22
C SER A 218 7.23 -4.41 -16.33
N GLY A 219 6.12 -3.96 -16.93
CA GLY A 219 5.45 -4.63 -18.04
C GLY A 219 6.20 -4.61 -19.38
N MET A 220 7.30 -3.84 -19.51
CA MET A 220 8.05 -3.70 -20.77
C MET A 220 9.11 -4.79 -21.00
N VAL A 221 9.38 -5.67 -20.02
CA VAL A 221 10.26 -6.83 -20.22
C VAL A 221 9.46 -7.98 -20.82
N ALA A 222 8.92 -7.78 -22.01
CA ALA A 222 8.49 -8.88 -22.86
C ALA A 222 9.72 -9.36 -23.64
N TYR A 223 10.16 -10.58 -23.33
CA TYR A 223 11.17 -11.41 -24.00
C TYR A 223 11.75 -10.84 -25.32
N ILE A 224 13.05 -10.50 -25.30
CA ILE A 224 13.91 -10.48 -26.50
C ILE A 224 14.66 -11.81 -26.55
#